data_AF-A0A1J3IL55-F1
#
_entry.id   AF-A0A1J3IL55-F1
#
_cell.length_a   1.000
_cell.length_b   1.000
_cell.length_c   1.000
_cell.angle_alpha   90.00
_cell.angle_beta   90.00
_cell.angle_gamma   90.00
#
_symmetry.space_group_name_H-M   'P 1'
#
loop_
_entity.id
_entity.type
_entity.pdbx_description
1 polymer ?
#
loop_
_entity_poly.entity_id
_entity_poly.type
_entity_poly.pdbx_seq_one_letter_code
_entity_poly.pdbx_strand_id
1 'polypeptide(L)'
;DCGNKLKCAGAGGVPPVTLAEFTISPSGDKDFYDVSLVDGYNVEMGITTRDGSGDCQNVGCVSDLNGSCPNELRVLDGSNVV
;
A
#
# COMPACT_ATOMS: atom_id res chain seq x y z
N ASP A 1 -1.48 -7.12 -10.34
CA ASP A 1 -0.59 -7.96 -11.18
C ASP A 1 0.78 -7.30 -11.31
N CYS A 2 1.86 -8.06 -11.51
CA CYS A 2 3.20 -7.52 -11.80
C CYS A 2 3.84 -8.20 -13.03
N GLY A 3 3.01 -8.48 -14.04
CA GLY A 3 3.40 -9.14 -15.30
C GLY A 3 3.15 -10.65 -15.30
N ASN A 4 2.07 -11.11 -14.68
CA ASN A 4 1.66 -12.51 -14.55
C ASN A 4 2.74 -13.42 -13.94
N LYS A 5 3.47 -12.89 -12.95
CA LYS A 5 4.56 -13.59 -12.27
C LYS A 5 4.31 -13.64 -10.77
N LEU A 6 4.67 -14.75 -10.14
CA LEU A 6 4.67 -14.86 -8.67
C LEU A 6 5.78 -14.01 -8.04
N LYS A 7 6.96 -13.96 -8.68
CA LYS A 7 8.08 -13.10 -8.26
C LYS A 7 8.19 -11.93 -9.23
N CYS A 8 7.93 -10.72 -8.75
CA CYS A 8 7.82 -9.53 -9.61
C CYS A 8 9.14 -9.07 -10.23
N ALA A 9 10.30 -9.51 -9.72
CA ALA A 9 11.62 -9.23 -10.29
C ALA A 9 11.88 -7.72 -10.59
N GLY A 10 11.42 -6.84 -9.69
CA GLY A 10 11.56 -5.39 -9.81
C GLY A 10 10.43 -4.70 -10.58
N ALA A 11 9.48 -5.45 -11.17
CA ALA A 11 8.26 -4.85 -11.72
C ALA A 11 7.32 -4.38 -10.60
N GLY A 12 6.74 -3.21 -10.78
CA GLY A 12 5.68 -2.69 -9.91
C GLY A 12 4.34 -3.41 -10.13
N GLY A 13 3.42 -3.21 -9.20
CA GLY A 13 2.03 -3.64 -9.34
C GLY A 13 1.29 -2.75 -10.34
N VAL A 14 0.38 -3.33 -11.13
CA VAL A 14 -0.57 -2.59 -11.97
C VAL A 14 -1.69 -2.03 -11.08
N PRO A 15 -1.91 -0.70 -11.03
CA PRO A 15 -2.98 -0.06 -10.26
C PRO A 15 -4.40 -0.59 -10.61
N PRO A 16 -5.36 -0.55 -9.67
CA PRO A 16 -5.25 0.03 -8.32
C PRO A 16 -4.46 -0.87 -7.35
N VAL A 17 -3.55 -0.27 -6.57
CA VAL A 17 -2.71 -0.96 -5.58
C VAL A 17 -2.50 -0.10 -4.34
N THR A 18 -2.83 -0.65 -3.17
CA THR A 18 -2.43 -0.07 -1.89
C THR A 18 -0.92 -0.25 -1.71
N LEU A 19 -0.18 0.83 -1.45
CA LEU A 19 1.28 0.81 -1.32
C LEU A 19 1.70 0.93 0.15
N ALA A 20 2.71 0.14 0.56
CA ALA A 20 3.52 0.42 1.74
C ALA A 20 4.87 0.92 1.25
N GLU A 21 5.18 2.18 1.57
CA GLU A 21 6.37 2.86 1.09
C GLU A 21 7.37 3.00 2.25
N PHE A 22 8.65 2.77 1.97
CA PHE A 22 9.73 2.83 2.96
C PHE A 22 10.94 3.53 2.37
N THR A 23 11.43 4.54 3.08
CA THR A 23 12.74 5.15 2.89
C THR A 23 13.58 4.85 4.11
N ILE A 24 14.52 3.93 3.97
CA ILE A 24 15.38 3.45 5.06
C ILE A 24 16.72 4.19 5.02
N SER A 25 17.11 4.80 6.14
CA SER A 25 18.41 5.47 6.24
C SER A 25 19.55 4.45 6.33
N PRO A 26 20.60 4.58 5.49
CA PRO A 26 21.76 3.68 5.54
C PRO A 26 22.67 3.95 6.75
N SER A 27 22.58 5.12 7.37
CA SER A 27 23.43 5.57 8.49
C SER A 27 22.76 5.42 9.85
N GLY A 28 21.54 4.86 9.92
CA GLY A 28 20.77 4.79 11.16
C GLY A 28 20.15 6.13 11.57
N ASP A 29 20.02 7.07 10.62
CA ASP A 29 19.20 8.25 10.80
C ASP A 29 17.70 7.87 10.73
N LYS A 30 16.82 8.87 10.64
CA LYS A 30 15.37 8.65 10.61
C LYS A 30 14.93 7.90 9.34
N ASP A 31 14.21 6.80 9.53
CA ASP A 31 13.43 6.15 8.49
C ASP A 31 12.10 6.86 8.28
N PHE A 32 11.61 6.86 7.05
CA PHE A 32 10.29 7.36 6.69
C PHE A 32 9.48 6.23 6.07
N TYR A 33 8.21 6.14 6.44
CA TYR A 33 7.30 5.12 5.93
C TYR A 33 5.87 5.64 5.96
N ASP A 34 5.06 5.12 5.06
CA ASP A 34 3.66 5.48 4.92
C ASP A 34 2.88 4.37 4.22
N VAL A 35 1.56 4.42 4.39
CA VAL A 35 0.61 3.66 3.56
C VAL A 35 -0.03 4.65 2.62
N SER A 36 0.11 4.38 1.33
CA SER A 36 -0.22 5.32 0.26
C SER A 36 -1.29 4.74 -0.65
N LEU A 37 -2.26 5.60 -0.97
CA LEU A 37 -3.35 5.32 -1.91
C LEU A 37 -3.21 6.14 -3.20
N VAL A 38 -2.02 6.68 -3.46
CA VAL A 38 -1.73 7.46 -4.68
C VAL A 38 -1.99 6.61 -5.93
N ASP A 39 -1.69 5.31 -5.85
CA ASP A 39 -1.94 4.32 -6.91
C ASP A 39 -3.27 3.57 -6.71
N GLY A 40 -4.19 4.11 -5.90
CA GLY A 40 -5.48 3.52 -5.60
C GLY A 40 -5.49 2.59 -4.38
N TYR A 41 -6.58 1.85 -4.21
CA TYR A 41 -6.81 0.94 -3.10
C TYR A 41 -7.27 -0.40 -3.65
N ASN A 42 -6.76 -1.50 -3.11
CA ASN A 42 -7.27 -2.85 -3.42
C ASN A 42 -7.40 -3.74 -2.18
N VAL A 43 -6.51 -3.58 -1.20
CA VAL A 43 -6.52 -4.31 0.07
C VAL A 43 -6.19 -3.39 1.24
N GLU A 44 -6.75 -3.71 2.41
CA GLU A 44 -6.39 -3.06 3.68
C GLU A 44 -4.92 -3.30 4.00
N MET A 45 -4.23 -2.26 4.49
CA MET A 45 -2.80 -2.34 4.78
C MET A 45 -2.44 -1.47 5.98
N GLY A 46 -1.51 -1.98 6.79
CA GLY A 46 -0.94 -1.24 7.91
C GLY A 46 0.53 -1.56 8.09
N ILE A 47 1.29 -0.57 8.55
CA ILE A 47 2.67 -0.68 8.97
C ILE A 47 2.69 -0.52 10.49
N THR A 48 3.15 -1.56 11.18
CA THR A 48 3.39 -1.54 12.62
C THR A 48 4.89 -1.52 12.85
N THR A 49 5.37 -0.50 13.55
CA THR A 49 6.77 -0.42 13.94
C THR A 49 7.02 -1.32 15.15
N ARG A 50 8.22 -1.91 15.20
CA ARG A 50 8.72 -2.62 16.37
C ARG A 50 10.16 -2.16 16.57
N ASP A 51 10.48 -1.81 17.81
CA ASP A 51 11.77 -1.20 18.14
C ASP A 51 11.96 0.16 17.41
N GLY A 52 13.17 0.72 17.48
CA GLY A 52 13.44 2.08 17.01
C GLY A 52 13.13 3.15 18.06
N SER A 53 13.47 4.40 17.75
CA SER A 53 13.28 5.53 18.67
C SER A 53 12.77 6.76 17.93
N GLY A 54 12.05 7.64 18.63
CA GLY A 54 11.38 8.79 18.05
C GLY A 54 9.92 8.49 17.66
N ASP A 55 9.44 9.13 16.59
CA ASP A 55 8.05 9.08 16.16
C ASP A 55 7.74 7.82 15.32
N CYS A 56 7.87 6.65 15.94
CA CYS A 56 7.61 5.36 15.33
C CYS A 56 6.11 5.00 15.39
N GLN A 57 5.24 5.85 14.84
CA GLN A 57 3.78 5.64 14.89
C GLN A 57 3.32 4.49 13.96
N ASN A 58 2.30 3.75 14.38
CA ASN A 58 1.63 2.83 13.46
C ASN A 58 0.81 3.62 12.45
N VAL A 59 0.91 3.28 11.17
CA VAL A 59 0.17 3.93 10.08
C VAL A 59 -0.59 2.88 9.29
N GLY A 60 -1.75 3.24 8.73
CA GLY A 60 -2.52 2.29 7.94
C GLY A 60 -3.78 2.85 7.33
N CYS A 61 -4.21 2.17 6.26
CA CYS A 61 -5.54 2.24 5.69
C CYS A 61 -6.21 0.88 5.94
N VAL A 62 -6.94 0.78 7.06
CA VAL A 62 -7.46 -0.49 7.61
C VAL A 62 -8.98 -0.57 7.53
N SER A 63 -9.55 0.06 6.52
CA SER A 63 -10.98 0.03 6.26
C SER A 63 -11.19 -0.30 4.79
N ASP A 64 -12.16 -1.18 4.53
CA ASP A 64 -12.52 -1.52 3.16
C ASP A 64 -13.10 -0.34 2.39
N LEU A 65 -12.25 0.28 1.56
CA LEU A 65 -12.65 1.41 0.71
C LEU A 65 -13.43 0.97 -0.52
N ASN A 66 -13.36 -0.31 -0.92
CA ASN A 66 -14.07 -0.80 -2.12
C ASN A 66 -15.59 -0.70 -1.96
N GLY A 67 -16.09 -0.87 -0.74
CA GLY A 67 -17.52 -0.70 -0.41
C GLY A 67 -18.04 0.74 -0.62
N SER A 68 -17.15 1.75 -0.53
CA SER A 68 -17.51 3.18 -0.63
C SER A 68 -16.87 3.88 -1.83
N CYS A 69 -16.15 3.15 -2.67
CA CYS A 69 -15.41 3.72 -3.80
C CYS A 69 -16.38 4.43 -4.78
N PRO A 70 -16.15 5.71 -5.17
CA PRO A 70 -16.96 6.41 -6.17
C PRO A 70 -16.97 5.66 -7.51
N ASN A 71 -18.10 5.66 -8.22
CA ASN A 71 -18.27 4.86 -9.44
C ASN A 71 -17.22 5.14 -10.51
N GLU A 72 -16.77 6.38 -10.61
CA GLU A 72 -15.76 6.86 -11.55
C GLU A 72 -14.34 6.37 -11.24
N LEU A 73 -14.08 5.87 -10.03
CA LEU A 73 -12.78 5.34 -9.59
C LEU A 73 -12.77 3.81 -9.47
N ARG A 74 -13.92 3.13 -9.61
CA ARG A 74 -14.03 1.68 -9.45
C ARG A 74 -13.34 0.95 -10.60
N VAL A 75 -12.51 -0.04 -10.26
CA VAL A 75 -12.12 -1.11 -11.16
C VAL A 75 -12.93 -2.35 -10.80
N LEU A 76 -13.35 -3.11 -11.81
CA LEU A 76 -14.18 -4.31 -11.61
C LEU A 76 -13.38 -5.57 -11.94
N ASP A 77 -13.39 -6.52 -11.02
CA ASP A 77 -13.00 -7.91 -11.26
C ASP A 77 -14.23 -8.81 -11.12
N GLY A 78 -14.82 -9.16 -12.26
CA GLY A 78 -16.13 -9.81 -12.32
C GLY A 78 -17.22 -8.90 -11.75
N SER A 79 -17.75 -9.24 -10.58
CA SER A 79 -18.78 -8.47 -9.86
C SER A 79 -18.23 -7.69 -8.65
N ASN A 80 -16.92 -7.81 -8.37
CA ASN A 80 -16.30 -7.15 -7.23
C ASN A 80 -15.65 -5.85 -7.66
N VAL A 81 -15.73 -4.83 -6.80
CA VAL A 81 -14.88 -3.64 -6.91
C VAL A 81 -13.51 -4.01 -6.33
N VAL A 82 -12.46 -3.74 -7.09
CA VAL A 82 -11.07 -4.01 -6.75
C VAL A 82 -10.22 -2.77 -6.87
#